data_AF-A0A7S4FTD9-F1
#
_entry.id   AF-A0A7S4FTD9-F1
#
_cell.length_a   1.000
_cell.length_b   1.000
_cell.length_c   1.000
_cell.angle_alpha   90.00
_cell.angle_beta   90.00
_cell.angle_gamma   90.00
#
_symmetry.space_group_name_H-M   'P 1'
#
loop_
_entity.id
_entity.type
_entity.pdbx_description
1 polymer ?
#
loop_
_entity_poly.entity_id
_entity_poly.type
_entity_poly.pdbx_seq_one_letter_code
_entity_poly.pdbx_strand_id
1 'polypeptide(L)'
;VQQTYVSLRECEVVENHILRCLESNSPHVVTKGLQLVKEICLGGHDAFRQHMKMHHQQFQYCAGWRGDLDPLYGDAFNRKVRELGNECVHILSNGASEESK
;
A
#
# COMPACT_ATOMS: atom_id res chain seq x y z
N VAL A 1 11.64 -7.83 -0.17
CA VAL A 1 12.28 -6.65 -0.80
C VAL A 1 13.28 -7.02 -1.89
N GLN A 2 14.07 -8.10 -1.76
CA GLN A 2 15.04 -8.48 -2.80
C GLN A 2 14.43 -8.91 -4.16
N GLN A 3 13.21 -9.47 -4.20
CA GLN A 3 12.58 -9.94 -5.44
C GLN A 3 12.27 -8.81 -6.45
N THR A 4 12.04 -7.58 -6.00
CA THR A 4 11.85 -6.42 -6.88
C THR A 4 13.11 -6.04 -7.68
N TYR A 5 14.27 -6.59 -7.31
CA TYR A 5 15.55 -6.38 -7.99
C TYR A 5 15.96 -7.57 -8.87
N VAL A 6 15.19 -8.66 -8.89
CA VAL A 6 15.55 -9.90 -9.60
C VAL A 6 15.09 -9.87 -11.06
N SER A 7 13.87 -9.39 -11.36
CA SER A 7 13.39 -9.23 -12.73
C SER A 7 12.12 -8.37 -12.80
N LEU A 8 11.94 -7.61 -13.89
CA LEU A 8 10.72 -6.84 -14.18
C LEU A 8 9.44 -7.69 -14.12
N ARG A 9 9.53 -8.98 -14.49
CA ARG A 9 8.40 -9.90 -14.47
C ARG A 9 7.97 -10.29 -13.07
N GLU A 10 8.90 -10.34 -12.11
CA GLU A 10 8.57 -10.59 -10.70
C GLU A 10 7.93 -9.35 -10.06
N CYS A 11 8.29 -8.14 -10.50
CA CYS A 11 7.62 -6.90 -10.10
C CYS A 11 6.13 -6.94 -10.45
N GLU A 12 5.77 -7.37 -11.66
CA GLU A 12 4.36 -7.49 -12.09
C GLU A 12 3.57 -8.51 -11.26
N VAL A 13 4.20 -9.64 -10.89
CA VAL A 13 3.54 -10.66 -10.05
C VAL A 13 3.27 -10.11 -8.64
N VAL A 14 4.26 -9.43 -8.06
CA VAL A 14 4.14 -8.80 -6.74
C VAL A 14 3.10 -7.67 -6.77
N GLU A 15 3.08 -6.87 -7.83
CA GLU A 15 2.09 -5.83 -8.07
C GLU A 15 0.67 -6.40 -8.13
N ASN A 16 0.44 -7.40 -8.97
CA ASN A 16 -0.87 -8.04 -9.08
C ASN A 16 -1.34 -8.66 -7.76
N HIS A 17 -0.42 -9.26 -7.00
CA HIS A 17 -0.75 -9.81 -5.68
C HIS A 17 -1.17 -8.71 -4.70
N ILE A 18 -0.46 -7.59 -4.69
CA ILE A 18 -0.79 -6.43 -3.85
C ILE A 18 -2.15 -5.85 -4.24
N LEU A 19 -2.43 -5.65 -5.52
CA LEU A 19 -3.71 -5.11 -5.98
C LEU A 19 -4.89 -5.98 -5.54
N ARG A 20 -4.75 -7.31 -5.64
CA ARG A 20 -5.76 -8.26 -5.13
C ARG A 20 -5.96 -8.16 -3.62
N CYS A 21 -4.89 -7.90 -2.86
CA CYS A 21 -5.00 -7.67 -1.42
C CYS A 21 -5.74 -6.37 -1.10
N LEU A 22 -5.55 -5.30 -1.90
CA LEU A 22 -6.23 -4.01 -1.72
C LEU A 22 -7.72 -4.06 -2.12
N GLU A 23 -8.09 -4.94 -3.04
CA GLU A 23 -9.49 -5.20 -3.42
C GLU A 23 -10.24 -6.08 -2.41
N SER A 24 -9.55 -6.61 -1.40
CA SER A 24 -10.18 -7.45 -0.38
C SER A 24 -11.06 -6.63 0.56
N ASN A 25 -12.21 -7.18 0.96
CA ASN A 25 -13.10 -6.57 1.95
C ASN A 25 -12.57 -6.67 3.40
N SER A 26 -11.51 -7.43 3.64
CA SER A 26 -10.97 -7.62 4.99
C SER A 26 -9.94 -6.54 5.34
N PRO A 27 -10.14 -5.75 6.41
CA PRO A 27 -9.20 -4.70 6.80
C PRO A 27 -7.81 -5.26 7.15
N HIS A 28 -7.73 -6.52 7.60
CA HIS A 28 -6.46 -7.17 7.88
C HIS A 28 -5.64 -7.45 6.62
N VAL A 29 -6.30 -7.89 5.55
CA VAL A 29 -5.66 -8.19 4.27
C VAL A 29 -5.19 -6.90 3.62
N VAL A 30 -6.05 -5.87 3.60
CA VAL A 30 -5.73 -4.54 3.09
C VAL A 30 -4.56 -3.91 3.86
N THR A 31 -4.57 -3.99 5.19
CA THR A 31 -3.46 -3.50 6.04
C THR A 31 -2.12 -4.14 5.64
N LYS A 32 -2.09 -5.46 5.45
CA LYS A 32 -0.86 -6.17 5.05
C LYS A 32 -0.41 -5.77 3.64
N GLY A 33 -1.35 -5.61 2.71
CA GLY A 33 -1.07 -5.12 1.36
C GLY A 33 -0.45 -3.72 1.36
N LEU A 34 -1.03 -2.78 2.09
CA LEU A 34 -0.51 -1.42 2.23
C LEU A 34 0.88 -1.40 2.87
N GLN A 35 1.11 -2.25 3.88
CA GLN A 35 2.41 -2.34 4.53
C GLN A 35 3.49 -2.88 3.58
N LEU A 36 3.17 -3.85 2.72
CA LEU A 36 4.08 -4.30 1.66
C LEU A 36 4.40 -3.18 0.67
N VAL A 37 3.41 -2.40 0.25
CA VAL A 37 3.63 -1.26 -0.66
C VAL A 37 4.56 -0.24 -0.04
N LYS A 38 4.35 0.12 1.24
CA LYS A 38 5.22 1.03 1.97
C LYS A 38 6.68 0.55 1.96
N GLU A 39 6.92 -0.69 2.36
CA GLU A 39 8.28 -1.25 2.43
C GLU A 39 8.95 -1.33 1.05
N ILE A 40 8.20 -1.73 0.01
CA ILE A 40 8.74 -1.81 -1.35
C ILE A 40 8.96 -0.42 -1.94
N CYS A 41 8.12 0.57 -1.62
CA CYS A 41 8.40 1.93 -2.04
C CYS A 41 9.66 2.47 -1.36
N LEU A 42 9.84 2.25 -0.05
CA LEU A 42 11.00 2.79 0.68
C LEU A 42 12.33 2.14 0.29
N GLY A 43 12.35 0.84 -0.05
CA GLY A 43 13.60 0.10 -0.30
C GLY A 43 13.61 -0.74 -1.57
N GLY A 44 12.72 -0.49 -2.53
CA GLY A 44 12.57 -1.25 -3.77
C GLY A 44 12.94 -0.46 -5.03
N HIS A 45 12.68 -1.08 -6.18
CA HIS A 45 13.05 -0.56 -7.50
C HIS A 45 12.12 0.57 -7.99
N ASP A 46 12.67 1.61 -8.62
CA ASP A 46 11.90 2.80 -9.05
C ASP A 46 10.79 2.49 -10.07
N ALA A 47 11.00 1.52 -10.96
CA ALA A 47 9.96 1.08 -11.90
C ALA A 47 8.70 0.58 -11.16
N PHE A 48 8.87 -0.10 -10.02
CA PHE A 48 7.74 -0.56 -9.21
C PHE A 48 6.99 0.63 -8.58
N ARG A 49 7.71 1.66 -8.10
CA ARG A 49 7.08 2.90 -7.63
C ARG A 49 6.27 3.57 -8.73
N GLN A 50 6.78 3.63 -9.96
CA GLN A 50 6.05 4.22 -11.09
C GLN A 50 4.78 3.43 -11.42
N HIS A 51 4.84 2.11 -11.42
CA HIS A 51 3.69 1.25 -11.61
C HIS A 51 2.63 1.47 -10.50
N MET A 52 3.06 1.47 -9.24
CA MET A 52 2.18 1.73 -8.10
C MET A 52 1.52 3.13 -8.16
N LYS A 53 2.22 4.15 -8.69
CA LYS A 53 1.62 5.48 -8.92
C LYS A 53 0.46 5.44 -9.91
N MET A 54 0.45 4.53 -10.89
CA MET A 54 -0.69 4.39 -11.81
C MET A 54 -1.96 3.91 -11.09
N HIS A 55 -1.80 3.21 -9.98
CA HIS A 55 -2.87 2.70 -9.13
C HIS A 55 -3.22 3.64 -7.96
N HIS A 56 -2.87 4.92 -8.04
CA HIS A 56 -3.10 5.93 -6.99
C HIS A 56 -4.53 5.95 -6.43
N GLN A 57 -5.53 5.72 -7.29
CA GLN A 57 -6.94 5.72 -6.88
C GLN A 57 -7.27 4.62 -5.86
N GLN A 58 -6.69 3.42 -5.98
CA GLN A 58 -6.87 2.36 -4.98
C GLN A 58 -6.33 2.78 -3.61
N PHE A 59 -5.20 3.49 -3.58
CA PHE A 59 -4.63 3.98 -2.31
C PHE A 59 -5.47 5.08 -1.69
N GLN A 60 -6.03 5.98 -2.49
CA GLN A 60 -6.99 6.99 -2.01
C GLN A 60 -8.27 6.35 -1.47
N TYR A 61 -8.77 5.29 -2.11
CA TYR A 61 -9.90 4.52 -1.58
C TYR A 61 -9.58 3.93 -0.20
N CYS A 62 -8.40 3.32 -0.04
CA CYS A 62 -7.94 2.81 1.25
C CYS A 62 -7.77 3.92 2.31
N ALA A 63 -7.30 5.11 1.91
CA ALA A 63 -7.20 6.26 2.82
C ALA A 63 -8.57 6.74 3.33
N GLY A 64 -9.63 6.54 2.55
CA GLY A 64 -11.02 6.81 2.90
C GLY A 64 -11.79 5.64 3.50
N TRP A 65 -11.13 4.53 3.85
CA TRP A 65 -11.78 3.27 4.22
C TRP A 65 -12.81 3.41 5.35
N ARG A 66 -14.05 2.98 5.07
CA ARG A 66 -15.17 2.93 6.02
C ARG A 66 -15.79 1.53 6.00
N GLY A 67 -15.09 0.57 6.59
CA GLY A 67 -15.60 -0.78 6.81
C GLY A 67 -16.44 -0.88 8.09
N ASP A 68 -17.02 -2.06 8.31
CA ASP A 68 -17.76 -2.38 9.53
C ASP A 68 -16.86 -2.34 10.77
N LEU A 69 -17.45 -1.95 11.91
CA LEU A 69 -16.76 -1.92 13.20
C LEU A 69 -16.54 -3.33 13.71
N ASP A 70 -15.32 -3.64 14.14
CA ASP A 70 -15.01 -4.93 14.74
C ASP A 70 -15.67 -5.03 16.13
N PRO A 71 -16.29 -6.17 16.49
CA PRO A 71 -17.00 -6.32 17.77
C PRO A 71 -16.10 -6.30 19.01
N LEU A 72 -14.80 -6.55 18.86
CA LEU A 72 -13.81 -6.55 19.96
C LEU A 72 -12.95 -5.28 19.95
N TYR A 73 -12.54 -4.82 18.76
CA TYR A 73 -11.54 -3.76 18.58
C TYR A 73 -12.13 -2.48 17.96
N GLY A 74 -13.43 -2.45 17.69
CA GLY A 74 -14.13 -1.29 17.12
C GLY A 74 -13.54 -0.84 15.79
N ASP A 75 -13.22 0.45 15.69
CA ASP A 75 -12.67 1.07 14.48
C ASP A 75 -11.14 0.93 14.35
N ALA A 76 -10.45 0.26 15.29
CA ALA A 76 -8.99 0.24 15.33
C ALA A 76 -8.36 -0.27 14.01
N PHE A 77 -8.90 -1.34 13.43
CA PHE A 77 -8.38 -1.89 12.17
C PHE A 77 -8.70 -1.02 10.96
N ASN A 78 -9.92 -0.48 10.88
CA ASN A 78 -10.30 0.43 9.81
C ASN A 78 -9.50 1.74 9.87
N ARG A 79 -9.27 2.28 11.08
CA ARG A 79 -8.38 3.42 11.30
C ARG A 79 -6.97 3.13 10.82
N LYS A 80 -6.44 1.94 11.13
CA LYS A 80 -5.10 1.54 10.68
C LYS A 80 -4.99 1.47 9.15
N VAL A 81 -6.03 0.97 8.47
CA VAL A 81 -6.11 0.99 7.00
C VAL A 81 -6.08 2.44 6.48
N ARG A 82 -6.83 3.36 7.09
CA ARG A 82 -6.84 4.77 6.71
C ARG A 82 -5.48 5.43 6.92
N GLU A 83 -4.83 5.19 8.06
CA GLU A 83 -3.50 5.74 8.38
C GLU A 83 -2.47 5.26 7.35
N LEU A 84 -2.37 3.95 7.12
CA LEU A 84 -1.45 3.39 6.13
C LEU A 84 -1.78 3.81 4.70
N GLY A 85 -3.07 3.94 4.37
CA GLY A 85 -3.52 4.43 3.07
C GLY A 85 -3.04 5.85 2.81
N ASN A 86 -3.20 6.75 3.79
CA ASN A 86 -2.69 8.12 3.70
C ASN A 86 -1.17 8.17 3.61
N GLU A 87 -0.45 7.34 4.38
CA GLU A 87 1.01 7.23 4.27
C GLU A 87 1.45 6.77 2.87
N CYS A 88 0.80 5.75 2.30
CA CYS A 88 1.11 5.26 0.95
C CYS A 88 0.84 6.34 -0.11
N VAL A 89 -0.29 7.04 -0.01
CA VAL A 89 -0.62 8.18 -0.88
C VAL A 89 0.46 9.26 -0.79
N HIS A 90 0.94 9.56 0.42
CA HIS A 90 2.01 10.54 0.62
C HIS A 90 3.34 10.07 0.01
N ILE A 91 3.74 8.82 0.24
CA ILE A 91 4.98 8.23 -0.30
C ILE A 91 4.96 8.18 -1.83
N LEU A 92 3.81 7.84 -2.42
CA LEU A 92 3.63 7.79 -3.88
C LEU A 92 3.59 9.20 -4.47
N SER A 93 2.96 10.17 -3.80
CA SER A 93 2.88 11.56 -4.27
C SER A 93 4.22 12.29 -4.16
N ASN A 94 4.94 12.15 -3.04
CA ASN A 94 6.24 12.78 -2.79
C ASN A 94 7.38 12.00 -3.47
N GLY A 95 7.32 11.82 -4.79
CA GLY A 95 8.34 11.10 -5.56
C GLY A 95 9.79 11.63 -5.47
N ALA A 96 10.08 12.62 -4.64
CA ALA A 96 11.40 13.10 -4.25
C ALA A 96 11.24 13.93 -2.97
N SER A 97 12.26 13.95 -2.10
CA SER A 97 12.37 14.79 -0.89
C SER A 97 11.44 14.45 0.29
N GLU A 98 11.96 13.71 1.28
CA GLU A 98 12.60 14.28 2.49
C GLU A 98 12.77 13.18 3.55
N GLU A 99 14.03 12.92 3.85
CA GLU A 99 14.51 12.34 5.10
C GLU A 99 13.89 13.15 6.26
N SER A 100 13.19 12.46 7.17
CA SER A 100 12.69 13.07 8.39
C SER A 100 13.85 13.72 9.17
N LYS A 101 13.77 15.04 9.36
CA LYS A 101 14.41 15.71 10.51
C LYS A 101 13.68 15.35 11.79
#